data_AF-A0A1Y3SAZ7-F1
#
_entry.id   AF-A0A1Y3SAZ7-F1
#
_cell.length_a   1.000
_cell.length_b   1.000
_cell.length_c   1.000
_cell.angle_alpha   90.00
_cell.angle_beta   90.00
_cell.angle_gamma   90.00
#
_symmetry.space_group_name_H-M   'P 1'
#
loop_
_entity.id
_entity.type
_entity.pdbx_description
1 polymer ?
#
loop_
_entity_poly.entity_id
_entity_poly.type
_entity_poly.pdbx_seq_one_letter_code
_entity_poly.pdbx_strand_id
1 'polypeptide(L)'
;MKKRAAPLFLAVLTACAMTCSAWAAEAAPAALYPVEVQEYRTEDLNEPRISKTYELSPTDDPDLIPTQDFERSGRVYTLLDVVREEQTETDSKYHTETVTLNSKSKDMEEIMPLLAVTCEAATEDGYTGVLTLDTASIQVEASG
;
A
#
# COMPACT_ATOMS: atom_id res chain seq x y z
N MET A 1 -78.39 42.71 -12.82
CA MET A 1 -77.73 42.85 -11.49
C MET A 1 -78.18 41.65 -10.64
N LYS A 2 -77.32 40.62 -10.48
CA LYS A 2 -76.63 40.22 -9.24
C LYS A 2 -77.63 39.70 -8.17
N LYS A 3 -77.63 38.44 -7.68
CA LYS A 3 -76.57 37.40 -7.53
C LYS A 3 -77.21 35.99 -7.49
N ARG A 4 -76.47 34.97 -7.97
CA ARG A 4 -76.90 33.56 -8.13
C ARG A 4 -76.69 32.72 -6.85
N ALA A 5 -77.45 31.61 -6.76
CA ALA A 5 -77.49 30.65 -5.65
C ALA A 5 -76.56 29.42 -5.84
N ALA A 6 -75.93 28.99 -4.73
CA ALA A 6 -75.59 27.61 -4.26
C ALA A 6 -74.81 26.59 -5.16
N PRO A 7 -74.31 25.44 -4.64
CA PRO A 7 -73.41 25.20 -3.50
C PRO A 7 -72.27 24.15 -3.77
N LEU A 8 -71.32 24.05 -2.82
CA LEU A 8 -70.55 22.88 -2.32
C LEU A 8 -70.31 21.62 -3.21
N PHE A 9 -69.04 21.37 -3.59
CA PHE A 9 -68.42 20.05 -3.84
C PHE A 9 -66.90 20.19 -3.54
N LEU A 10 -66.46 19.78 -2.36
CA LEU A 10 -65.85 18.47 -2.04
C LEU A 10 -64.53 18.20 -2.80
N ALA A 11 -63.47 18.17 -2.00
CA ALA A 11 -62.11 17.69 -2.22
C ALA A 11 -61.96 16.64 -3.33
N VAL A 12 -60.87 16.73 -4.10
CA VAL A 12 -60.08 15.60 -4.60
C VAL A 12 -58.81 16.14 -5.27
N LEU A 13 -57.74 15.33 -5.17
CA LEU A 13 -56.47 15.38 -5.91
C LEU A 13 -55.28 16.15 -5.32
N THR A 14 -55.07 16.00 -4.02
CA THR A 14 -53.71 15.82 -3.48
C THR A 14 -53.19 14.44 -3.89
N ALA A 15 -52.53 14.36 -5.06
CA ALA A 15 -51.76 13.16 -5.45
C ALA A 15 -50.74 13.52 -6.55
N CYS A 16 -49.80 14.43 -6.26
CA CYS A 16 -48.54 14.41 -6.99
C CYS A 16 -47.71 13.28 -6.40
N ALA A 17 -47.56 12.24 -7.22
CA ALA A 17 -46.91 10.99 -6.92
C ALA A 17 -45.58 11.19 -6.17
N MET A 18 -45.54 10.60 -4.98
CA MET A 18 -44.29 10.19 -4.34
C MET A 18 -43.62 9.19 -5.28
N THR A 19 -42.77 9.67 -6.18
CA THR A 19 -41.68 8.84 -6.68
C THR A 19 -40.64 8.82 -5.56
N CYS A 20 -40.93 8.00 -4.54
CA CYS A 20 -39.90 7.52 -3.64
C CYS A 20 -38.99 6.69 -4.54
N SER A 21 -37.90 7.29 -5.00
CA SER A 21 -36.79 6.53 -5.57
C SER A 21 -36.32 5.61 -4.46
N ALA A 22 -36.84 4.39 -4.46
CA ALA A 22 -36.32 3.29 -3.67
C ALA A 22 -34.90 3.07 -4.17
N TRP A 23 -33.95 3.78 -3.57
CA TRP A 23 -32.55 3.48 -3.71
C TRP A 23 -32.42 2.09 -3.10
N ALA A 24 -32.30 1.09 -3.98
CA ALA A 24 -31.89 -0.23 -3.56
C ALA A 24 -30.54 -0.03 -2.86
N ALA A 25 -30.54 -0.13 -1.54
CA ALA A 25 -29.33 -0.41 -0.81
C ALA A 25 -28.97 -1.85 -1.17
N GLU A 26 -28.42 -2.01 -2.38
CA GLU A 26 -27.59 -3.16 -2.70
C GLU A 26 -26.57 -3.22 -1.57
N ALA A 27 -26.50 -4.36 -0.89
CA ALA A 27 -25.59 -4.54 0.23
C ALA A 27 -24.19 -4.28 -0.30
N ALA A 28 -23.71 -3.05 -0.09
CA ALA A 28 -22.41 -2.64 -0.57
C ALA A 28 -21.41 -3.62 0.03
N PRO A 29 -20.48 -4.16 -0.77
CA PRO A 29 -19.41 -4.97 -0.21
C PRO A 29 -18.74 -4.17 0.90
N ALA A 30 -18.31 -4.83 1.98
CA ALA A 30 -17.70 -4.16 3.12
C ALA A 30 -16.52 -3.31 2.63
N ALA A 31 -16.76 -2.01 2.47
CA ALA A 31 -15.82 -1.11 1.83
C ALA A 31 -14.60 -0.93 2.73
N LEU A 32 -13.42 -0.94 2.11
CA LEU A 32 -12.19 -0.62 2.83
C LEU A 32 -12.19 0.84 3.24
N TYR A 33 -11.63 1.11 4.42
CA TYR A 33 -11.49 2.46 4.96
C TYR A 33 -10.04 2.92 4.85
N PRO A 34 -9.80 4.18 4.45
CA PRO A 34 -8.44 4.70 4.37
C PRO A 34 -7.87 4.90 5.78
N VAL A 35 -6.59 4.61 5.93
CA VAL A 35 -5.82 4.94 7.15
C VAL A 35 -5.45 6.41 7.20
N GLU A 36 -5.40 7.07 6.05
CA GLU A 36 -5.10 8.49 5.95
C GLU A 36 -5.93 9.16 4.85
N VAL A 37 -6.41 10.37 5.13
CA VAL A 37 -7.10 11.23 4.16
C VAL A 37 -6.49 12.62 4.22
N GLN A 38 -5.86 13.05 3.13
CA GLN A 38 -5.26 14.38 3.01
C GLN A 38 -6.03 15.24 2.00
N GLU A 39 -6.32 16.48 2.37
CA GLU A 39 -6.85 17.49 1.45
C GLU A 39 -5.73 18.47 1.08
N TYR A 40 -5.55 18.71 -0.20
CA TYR A 40 -4.53 19.65 -0.69
C TYR A 40 -5.04 20.37 -1.94
N ARG A 41 -4.25 21.32 -2.46
CA ARG A 41 -4.56 21.99 -3.72
C ARG A 41 -3.41 21.82 -4.69
N THR A 42 -3.72 21.73 -5.98
CA THR A 42 -2.68 21.71 -7.02
C THR A 42 -1.98 23.05 -7.11
N GLU A 43 -0.67 23.05 -7.28
CA GLU A 43 0.13 24.28 -7.45
C GLU A 43 -0.28 25.05 -8.71
N ASP A 44 -0.59 24.34 -9.81
CA ASP A 44 -0.84 24.97 -11.11
C ASP A 44 -2.20 25.66 -11.21
N LEU A 45 -3.26 24.97 -10.77
CA LEU A 45 -4.65 25.40 -10.98
C LEU A 45 -5.40 25.70 -9.67
N ASN A 46 -4.73 25.54 -8.51
CA ASN A 46 -5.33 25.74 -7.19
C ASN A 46 -6.61 24.90 -6.99
N GLU A 47 -6.67 23.74 -7.66
CA GLU A 47 -7.80 22.82 -7.63
C GLU A 47 -7.75 21.96 -6.38
N PRO A 48 -8.86 21.83 -5.62
CA PRO A 48 -8.86 20.97 -4.45
C PRO A 48 -8.75 19.50 -4.85
N ARG A 49 -7.85 18.78 -4.18
CA ARG A 49 -7.63 17.35 -4.33
C ARG A 49 -7.70 16.66 -2.97
N ILE A 50 -8.00 15.36 -3.03
CA ILE A 50 -8.07 14.48 -1.86
C ILE A 50 -7.20 13.26 -2.17
N SER A 51 -6.19 13.02 -1.34
CA SER A 51 -5.44 11.76 -1.35
C SER A 51 -5.99 10.86 -0.25
N LYS A 52 -6.20 9.58 -0.57
CA LYS A 52 -6.63 8.55 0.40
C LYS A 52 -5.61 7.42 0.37
N THR A 53 -4.97 7.19 1.52
CA THR A 53 -4.03 6.08 1.70
C THR A 53 -4.75 4.91 2.34
N TYR A 54 -4.63 3.72 1.76
CA TYR A 54 -5.16 2.47 2.29
C TYR A 54 -4.00 1.55 2.60
N GLU A 55 -4.04 0.95 3.78
CA GLU A 55 -3.10 -0.10 4.17
C GLU A 55 -3.83 -1.43 4.06
N LEU A 56 -3.29 -2.34 3.26
CA LEU A 56 -3.89 -3.63 2.92
C LEU A 56 -3.03 -4.74 3.49
N SER A 57 -3.65 -5.68 4.19
CA SER A 57 -3.04 -6.97 4.46
C SER A 57 -3.01 -7.83 3.18
N PRO A 58 -2.17 -8.87 3.10
CA PRO A 58 -2.14 -9.78 1.94
C PRO A 58 -3.47 -10.50 1.67
N THR A 59 -4.37 -10.56 2.66
CA THR A 59 -5.69 -11.18 2.54
C THR A 59 -6.79 -10.22 2.11
N ASP A 60 -6.52 -8.91 2.15
CA ASP A 60 -7.50 -7.91 1.75
C ASP A 60 -7.59 -7.82 0.22
N ASP A 61 -8.82 -7.72 -0.27
CA ASP A 61 -9.09 -7.55 -1.69
C ASP A 61 -9.00 -6.06 -2.06
N PRO A 62 -8.03 -5.63 -2.89
CA PRO A 62 -7.87 -4.23 -3.26
C PRO A 62 -9.05 -3.69 -4.08
N ASP A 63 -9.86 -4.55 -4.72
CA ASP A 63 -11.04 -4.13 -5.48
C ASP A 63 -12.16 -3.58 -4.58
N LEU A 64 -12.04 -3.77 -3.26
CA LEU A 64 -12.95 -3.20 -2.25
C LEU A 64 -12.64 -1.74 -1.91
N ILE A 65 -11.57 -1.15 -2.46
CA ILE A 65 -11.31 0.29 -2.34
C ILE A 65 -12.40 1.06 -3.10
N PRO A 66 -13.10 2.02 -2.46
CA PRO A 66 -14.12 2.82 -3.15
C PRO A 66 -13.50 3.68 -4.27
N THR A 67 -13.81 3.33 -5.52
CA THR A 67 -13.36 4.05 -6.72
C THR A 67 -14.45 4.90 -7.38
N GLN A 68 -15.68 4.82 -6.87
CA GLN A 68 -16.82 5.59 -7.38
C GLN A 68 -16.72 7.07 -7.00
N ASP A 69 -17.31 7.91 -7.85
CA ASP A 69 -17.46 9.34 -7.60
C ASP A 69 -18.20 9.58 -6.28
N PHE A 70 -17.78 10.62 -5.55
CA PHE A 70 -18.42 11.01 -4.30
C PHE A 70 -18.56 12.52 -4.17
N GLU A 71 -19.57 12.95 -3.42
CA GLU A 71 -19.79 14.37 -3.12
C GLU A 71 -19.17 14.74 -1.77
N ARG A 72 -18.45 15.86 -1.72
CA ARG A 72 -17.98 16.49 -0.48
C ARG A 72 -17.99 18.01 -0.64
N SER A 73 -18.54 18.72 0.34
CA SER A 73 -18.59 20.19 0.35
C SER A 73 -19.22 20.80 -0.92
N GLY A 74 -20.25 20.14 -1.47
CA GLY A 74 -20.94 20.57 -2.69
C GLY A 74 -20.13 20.40 -3.98
N ARG A 75 -19.06 19.58 -3.95
CA ARG A 75 -18.24 19.24 -5.11
C ARG A 75 -18.25 17.73 -5.33
N VAL A 76 -18.31 17.32 -6.59
CA VAL A 76 -18.11 15.93 -6.99
C VAL A 76 -16.63 15.70 -7.22
N TYR A 77 -16.09 14.68 -6.57
CA TYR A 77 -14.73 14.22 -6.75
C TYR A 77 -14.74 12.93 -7.55
N THR A 78 -13.98 12.93 -8.64
CA THR A 78 -13.74 11.77 -9.51
C THR A 78 -12.33 11.26 -9.26
N LEU A 79 -12.19 9.93 -9.20
CA LEU A 79 -10.89 9.29 -9.04
C LEU A 79 -9.98 9.61 -10.24
N LEU A 80 -8.76 10.06 -9.98
CA LEU A 80 -7.78 10.37 -11.03
C LEU A 80 -6.81 9.22 -11.24
N ASP A 81 -6.21 8.75 -10.16
CA ASP A 81 -5.16 7.74 -10.16
C ASP A 81 -5.22 6.86 -8.91
N VAL A 82 -4.66 5.65 -9.03
CA VAL A 82 -4.41 4.73 -7.93
C VAL A 82 -2.97 4.28 -8.05
N VAL A 83 -2.19 4.49 -7.00
CA VAL A 83 -0.81 4.02 -6.90
C VAL A 83 -0.76 2.90 -5.88
N ARG A 84 -0.02 1.83 -6.20
CA ARG A 84 0.21 0.70 -5.31
C ARG A 84 1.70 0.61 -5.01
N GLU A 85 2.01 0.53 -3.72
CA GLU A 85 3.36 0.25 -3.23
C GLU A 85 3.33 -1.06 -2.44
N GLU A 86 4.22 -1.99 -2.77
CA GLU A 86 4.38 -3.23 -2.01
C GLU A 86 5.38 -2.99 -0.89
N GLN A 87 4.92 -3.09 0.35
CA GLN A 87 5.79 -3.02 1.51
C GLN A 87 6.29 -4.43 1.84
N THR A 88 7.60 -4.63 1.69
CA THR A 88 8.28 -5.83 2.18
C THR A 88 9.06 -5.46 3.43
N GLU A 89 8.69 -6.05 4.58
CA GLU A 89 9.49 -5.92 5.79
C GLU A 89 10.75 -6.78 5.62
N THR A 90 11.90 -6.14 5.44
CA THR A 90 13.20 -6.82 5.35
C THR A 90 13.88 -6.80 6.70
N ASP A 91 14.06 -7.97 7.31
CA ASP A 91 14.86 -8.10 8.53
C ASP A 91 16.33 -8.41 8.20
N SER A 92 17.26 -7.96 9.05
CA SER A 92 18.70 -8.09 8.84
C SER A 92 19.42 -8.53 10.11
N LYS A 93 20.36 -9.46 9.97
CA LYS A 93 21.11 -10.04 11.09
C LYS A 93 22.60 -10.07 10.81
N TYR A 94 23.42 -9.79 11.82
CA TYR A 94 24.86 -10.00 11.75
C TYR A 94 25.17 -11.50 11.71
N HIS A 95 25.92 -11.93 10.70
CA HIS A 95 26.35 -13.31 10.50
C HIS A 95 27.84 -13.34 10.15
N THR A 96 28.56 -14.35 10.60
CA THR A 96 30.00 -14.53 10.33
C THR A 96 30.28 -16.00 10.14
N GLU A 97 31.00 -16.34 9.07
CA GLU A 97 31.42 -17.69 8.77
C GLU A 97 32.95 -17.78 8.77
N THR A 98 33.47 -18.85 9.38
CA THR A 98 34.89 -19.16 9.34
C THR A 98 35.15 -20.18 8.24
N VAL A 99 35.92 -19.79 7.24
CA VAL A 99 36.34 -20.67 6.14
C VAL A 99 37.83 -20.99 6.31
N THR A 100 38.18 -22.28 6.31
CA THR A 100 39.57 -22.73 6.37
C THR A 100 40.02 -23.19 4.99
N LEU A 101 41.09 -22.58 4.47
CA LEU A 101 41.70 -22.91 3.19
C LEU A 101 43.16 -23.33 3.40
N ASN A 102 43.57 -24.40 2.73
CA ASN A 102 44.96 -24.87 2.76
C ASN A 102 45.77 -24.17 1.67
N SER A 103 46.89 -23.57 2.05
CA SER A 103 47.88 -22.99 1.12
C SER A 103 49.21 -23.74 1.18
N LYS A 104 49.96 -23.69 0.07
CA LYS A 104 51.34 -24.24 0.00
C LYS A 104 52.40 -23.26 0.49
N SER A 105 52.02 -22.01 0.73
CA SER A 105 52.90 -20.91 1.10
C SER A 105 52.36 -20.17 2.33
N LYS A 106 53.27 -19.52 3.06
CA LYS A 106 52.94 -18.65 4.20
C LYS A 106 52.96 -17.17 3.81
N ASP A 107 53.25 -16.86 2.54
CA ASP A 107 53.28 -15.49 2.06
C ASP A 107 51.85 -14.96 1.86
N MET A 108 51.56 -13.82 2.47
CA MET A 108 50.24 -13.18 2.37
C MET A 108 49.94 -12.72 0.94
N GLU A 109 50.95 -12.29 0.18
CA GLU A 109 50.76 -11.89 -1.22
C GLU A 109 50.30 -13.07 -2.09
N GLU A 110 50.71 -14.30 -1.74
CA GLU A 110 50.29 -15.52 -2.43
C GLU A 110 48.96 -16.08 -1.91
N ILE A 111 48.60 -15.82 -0.64
CA ILE A 111 47.35 -16.32 -0.02
C ILE A 111 46.14 -15.46 -0.40
N MET A 112 46.28 -14.13 -0.44
CA MET A 112 45.16 -13.20 -0.68
C MET A 112 44.36 -13.50 -1.96
N PRO A 113 45.00 -13.84 -3.11
CA PRO A 113 44.26 -14.20 -4.33
C PRO A 113 43.46 -15.50 -4.24
N LEU A 114 43.75 -16.37 -3.25
CA LEU A 114 43.06 -17.64 -3.05
C LEU A 114 41.79 -17.49 -2.21
N LEU A 115 41.67 -16.40 -1.45
CA LEU A 115 40.52 -16.13 -0.61
C LEU A 115 39.41 -15.49 -1.44
N ALA A 116 38.23 -16.09 -1.42
CA ALA A 116 37.06 -15.47 -2.02
C ALA A 116 36.69 -14.20 -1.24
N VAL A 117 36.65 -13.06 -1.93
CA VAL A 117 36.31 -11.76 -1.32
C VAL A 117 34.85 -11.73 -0.86
N THR A 118 33.99 -12.53 -1.50
CA THR A 118 32.57 -12.64 -1.15
C THR A 118 32.12 -14.10 -1.17
N CYS A 119 31.15 -14.45 -0.34
CA CYS A 119 30.46 -15.73 -0.39
C CYS A 119 28.95 -15.55 -0.15
N GLU A 120 28.15 -16.38 -0.81
CA GLU A 120 26.72 -16.48 -0.52
C GLU A 120 26.53 -17.27 0.78
N ALA A 121 25.77 -16.71 1.72
CA ALA A 121 25.43 -17.35 2.97
C ALA A 121 23.92 -17.52 3.09
N ALA A 122 23.53 -18.68 3.60
CA ALA A 122 22.15 -19.00 3.97
C ALA A 122 22.17 -19.52 5.41
N THR A 123 21.46 -18.85 6.31
CA THR A 123 21.36 -19.28 7.72
C THR A 123 20.19 -20.23 7.90
N GLU A 124 20.24 -21.08 8.94
CA GLU A 124 19.15 -22.00 9.29
C GLU A 124 17.82 -21.25 9.58
N ASP A 125 17.92 -20.01 10.05
CA ASP A 125 16.79 -19.11 10.34
C ASP A 125 16.16 -18.51 9.06
N GLY A 126 16.66 -18.84 7.86
CA GLY A 126 16.10 -18.41 6.58
C GLY A 126 16.62 -17.08 6.03
N TYR A 127 17.66 -16.49 6.65
CA TYR A 127 18.29 -15.29 6.10
C TYR A 127 19.26 -15.68 4.99
N THR A 128 19.23 -14.93 3.89
CA THR A 128 20.15 -15.08 2.77
C THR A 128 20.88 -13.78 2.51
N GLY A 129 22.15 -13.84 2.15
CA GLY A 129 22.91 -12.64 1.82
C GLY A 129 24.30 -12.95 1.28
N VAL A 130 25.01 -11.88 0.93
CA VAL A 130 26.42 -11.96 0.50
C VAL A 130 27.29 -11.46 1.66
N LEU A 131 28.14 -12.32 2.17
CA LEU A 131 29.16 -11.94 3.14
C LEU A 131 30.38 -11.38 2.39
N THR A 132 31.02 -10.40 3.00
CA THR A 132 32.29 -9.85 2.51
C THR A 132 33.40 -10.23 3.48
N LEU A 133 34.54 -10.68 2.95
CA LEU A 133 35.69 -11.05 3.75
C LEU A 133 36.22 -9.84 4.53
N ASP A 134 36.25 -9.94 5.85
CA ASP A 134 36.99 -9.01 6.69
C ASP A 134 38.47 -9.37 6.68
N THR A 135 39.25 -8.62 5.91
CA THR A 135 40.70 -8.84 5.79
C THR A 135 41.46 -8.70 7.11
N ALA A 136 40.92 -7.98 8.09
CA ALA A 136 41.56 -7.85 9.41
C ALA A 136 41.39 -9.12 10.27
N SER A 137 40.43 -9.99 9.94
CA SER A 137 40.14 -11.22 10.67
C SER A 137 40.98 -12.43 10.22
N ILE A 138 41.77 -12.30 9.15
CA ILE A 138 42.56 -13.38 8.57
C ILE A 138 43.66 -13.83 9.54
N GLN A 139 43.67 -15.12 9.87
CA GLN A 139 44.72 -15.77 10.64
C GLN A 139 45.41 -16.83 9.78
N VAL A 140 46.75 -16.89 9.84
CA VAL A 140 47.56 -17.87 9.12
C VAL A 140 48.29 -18.74 10.13
N GLU A 141 48.01 -20.05 10.10
CA GLU A 141 48.67 -21.04 10.95
C GLU A 141 49.52 -22.00 10.11
N ALA A 142 50.68 -22.36 10.64
CA ALA A 142 51.54 -23.37 10.03
C ALA A 142 51.04 -24.77 10.37
N SER A 143 50.74 -25.60 9.36
CA SER A 143 50.58 -27.04 9.54
C SER A 143 51.96 -27.69 9.67
N GLY A 144 52.52 -27.72 10.89
CA GLY A 144 53.75 -28.46 11.21
C GLY A 144 54.98 -27.61 11.53
#